data_AF-A0AAV5VVZ9-F1
#
_entry.id   AF-A0AAV5VVZ9-F1
#
_cell.length_a   1.000
_cell.length_b   1.000
_cell.length_c   1.000
_cell.angle_alpha   90.00
_cell.angle_beta   90.00
_cell.angle_gamma   90.00
#
_symmetry.space_group_name_H-M   'P 1'
#
loop_
_entity.id
_entity.type
_entity.pdbx_description
1 polymer ?
#
loop_
_entity_poly.entity_id
_entity_poly.type
_entity_poly.pdbx_seq_one_letter_code
_entity_poly.pdbx_strand_id
1 'polypeptide(L)'
;MLLPLTVSVERFLATKWWEWYERQSMSTLFAFLSCLSIIELGVITPSLCAVYEVYSLVTQMILFAAYLSIGVAIFLQLLSRNRAALMALKARRIRTRYTVSKHYQIKENLLVFAMLRKIAMPAAIGAVPPFLFFSLYLAVPSELCQILKLGSVALFDLY
;
A
#
# COMPACT_ATOMS: atom_id res chain seq x y z
N MET A 1 1.56 0.64 7.61
CA MET A 1 0.92 0.82 6.28
C MET A 1 1.09 -0.36 5.31
N LEU A 2 1.75 -1.48 5.67
CA LEU A 2 1.97 -2.60 4.73
C LEU A 2 0.94 -3.73 4.77
N LEU A 3 0.11 -3.80 5.82
CA LEU A 3 -1.02 -4.74 5.87
C LEU A 3 -2.00 -4.53 4.69
N PRO A 4 -2.32 -3.29 4.27
CA PRO A 4 -3.04 -3.06 3.02
C PRO A 4 -2.31 -3.57 1.76
N LEU A 5 -0.98 -3.53 1.72
CA LEU A 5 -0.18 -4.00 0.58
C LEU A 5 -0.17 -5.53 0.50
N THR A 6 0.08 -6.22 1.62
CA THR A 6 0.00 -7.70 1.72
C THR A 6 -1.37 -8.19 1.25
N VAL A 7 -2.44 -7.61 1.80
CA VAL A 7 -3.81 -7.94 1.41
C VAL A 7 -4.03 -7.61 -0.06
N SER A 8 -3.56 -6.47 -0.57
CA SER A 8 -3.74 -6.11 -1.99
C SER A 8 -3.02 -7.08 -2.94
N VAL A 9 -1.81 -7.52 -2.59
CA VAL A 9 -1.04 -8.51 -3.37
C VAL A 9 -1.73 -9.86 -3.33
N GLU A 10 -2.14 -10.35 -2.16
CA GLU A 10 -2.90 -11.59 -2.01
C GLU A 10 -4.16 -11.57 -2.88
N ARG A 11 -4.94 -10.48 -2.82
CA ARG A 11 -6.17 -10.31 -3.60
C ARG A 11 -5.89 -10.20 -5.10
N PHE A 12 -4.76 -9.63 -5.49
CA PHE A 12 -4.31 -9.65 -6.88
C PHE A 12 -4.00 -11.07 -7.36
N LEU A 13 -3.25 -11.84 -6.56
CA LEU A 13 -2.93 -13.23 -6.89
C LEU A 13 -4.20 -14.05 -7.06
N ALA A 14 -5.14 -13.92 -6.11
CA ALA A 14 -6.42 -14.60 -6.16
C ALA A 14 -7.25 -14.21 -7.40
N THR A 15 -7.17 -12.95 -7.86
CA THR A 15 -7.90 -12.51 -9.06
C THR A 15 -7.28 -13.05 -10.36
N LYS A 16 -5.94 -13.01 -10.45
CA LYS A 16 -5.22 -13.35 -11.70
C LYS A 16 -5.03 -14.86 -11.87
N TRP A 17 -4.73 -15.56 -10.79
CA TRP A 17 -4.47 -17.00 -10.73
C TRP A 17 -5.56 -17.75 -9.96
N TRP A 18 -6.82 -17.38 -10.22
CA TRP A 18 -7.99 -17.90 -9.51
C TRP A 18 -8.09 -19.43 -9.54
N GLU A 19 -7.81 -20.07 -10.70
CA GLU A 19 -7.87 -21.54 -10.86
C GLU A 19 -6.85 -22.26 -9.98
N TRP A 20 -5.67 -21.66 -9.83
CA TRP A 20 -4.61 -22.19 -8.98
C TRP A 20 -4.93 -21.98 -7.49
N TYR A 21 -5.55 -20.84 -7.16
CA TYR A 21 -6.02 -20.55 -5.81
C TYR A 21 -7.14 -21.51 -5.36
N GLU A 22 -8.09 -21.81 -6.24
CA GLU A 22 -9.23 -22.70 -5.96
C GLU A 22 -8.80 -24.15 -5.72
N ARG A 23 -7.67 -24.59 -6.30
CA ARG A 23 -7.11 -25.94 -6.08
C ARG A 23 -6.52 -26.14 -4.68
N GLN A 24 -6.32 -25.07 -3.89
CA GLN A 24 -5.79 -25.12 -2.52
C GLN A 24 -4.57 -26.06 -2.34
N SER A 25 -3.66 -26.04 -3.30
CA SER A 25 -2.50 -26.93 -3.29
C SER A 25 -1.40 -26.42 -2.35
N MET A 26 -0.43 -27.27 -1.98
CA MET A 26 0.76 -26.86 -1.20
C MET A 26 1.54 -25.71 -1.85
N SER A 27 1.51 -25.61 -3.18
CA SER A 27 2.13 -24.50 -3.90
C SER A 27 1.49 -23.14 -3.56
N THR A 28 0.19 -23.13 -3.22
CA THR A 28 -0.56 -21.92 -2.82
C THR A 28 -0.08 -21.37 -1.49
N LEU A 29 0.18 -22.25 -0.52
CA LEU A 29 0.78 -21.87 0.75
C LEU A 29 2.19 -21.30 0.56
N PHE A 30 3.01 -21.94 -0.27
CA PHE A 30 4.38 -21.48 -0.50
C PHE A 30 4.43 -20.08 -1.14
N ALA A 31 3.57 -19.80 -2.12
CA ALA A 31 3.54 -18.45 -2.70
C ALA A 31 3.05 -17.40 -1.70
N PHE A 32 2.06 -17.75 -0.86
CA PHE A 32 1.60 -16.86 0.20
C PHE A 32 2.72 -16.53 1.19
N LEU A 33 3.41 -17.55 1.69
CA LEU A 33 4.56 -17.39 2.59
C LEU A 33 5.67 -16.57 1.92
N SER A 34 5.96 -16.83 0.65
CA SER A 34 6.96 -16.07 -0.11
C SER A 34 6.59 -14.59 -0.22
N CYS A 35 5.32 -14.28 -0.55
CA CYS A 35 4.84 -12.90 -0.59
C CYS A 35 4.92 -12.23 0.77
N LEU A 36 4.53 -12.93 1.84
CA LEU A 36 4.62 -12.42 3.20
C LEU A 36 6.09 -12.12 3.56
N SER A 37 7.00 -13.07 3.33
CA SER A 37 8.42 -12.90 3.60
C SER A 37 9.05 -11.74 2.82
N ILE A 38 8.73 -11.57 1.54
CA ILE A 38 9.24 -10.43 0.75
C ILE A 38 8.78 -9.10 1.35
N ILE A 39 7.53 -9.03 1.78
CA ILE A 39 6.98 -7.81 2.36
C ILE A 39 7.64 -7.54 3.72
N GLU A 40 7.75 -8.55 4.59
CA GLU A 40 8.42 -8.42 5.89
C GLU A 40 9.89 -8.01 5.74
N LEU A 41 10.64 -8.60 4.82
CA LEU A 41 12.01 -8.20 4.53
C LEU A 41 12.11 -6.75 4.06
N GLY A 42 11.13 -6.30 3.26
CA GLY A 42 10.99 -4.91 2.83
C GLY A 42 10.71 -3.92 3.97
N VAL A 43 10.26 -4.39 5.14
CA VAL A 43 10.02 -3.56 6.34
C VAL A 43 11.19 -3.62 7.30
N ILE A 44 11.62 -4.84 7.61
CA ILE A 44 12.70 -5.09 8.58
C ILE A 44 13.99 -4.42 8.10
N THR A 45 14.30 -4.49 6.80
CA THR A 45 15.55 -3.92 6.27
C THR A 45 15.62 -2.40 6.46
N PRO A 46 14.65 -1.57 5.99
CA PRO A 46 14.67 -0.14 6.27
C PRO A 46 14.60 0.20 7.76
N SER A 47 13.86 -0.56 8.57
CA SER A 47 13.80 -0.34 10.02
C SER A 47 15.15 -0.56 10.70
N LEU A 48 15.87 -1.64 10.37
CA LEU A 48 17.22 -1.88 10.89
C LEU A 48 18.19 -0.81 10.40
N CYS A 49 18.13 -0.44 9.11
CA CYS A 49 18.96 0.65 8.59
C CYS A 49 18.71 1.98 9.29
N ALA A 50 17.46 2.27 9.68
CA ALA A 50 17.12 3.47 10.44
C ALA A 50 17.67 3.41 11.88
N VAL A 51 17.57 2.26 12.56
CA VAL A 51 18.09 2.08 13.93
C VAL A 51 19.61 2.18 14.00
N TYR A 52 20.32 1.63 13.01
CA TYR A 52 21.78 1.69 12.92
C TYR A 52 22.29 2.95 12.20
N GLU A 53 21.41 3.91 11.91
CA GLU A 53 21.74 5.18 11.25
C GLU A 53 22.53 5.00 9.94
N VAL A 54 22.27 3.91 9.22
CA VAL A 54 22.94 3.57 7.95
C VAL A 54 22.62 4.61 6.87
N TYR A 55 21.44 5.23 6.95
CA TYR A 55 20.98 6.26 6.03
C TYR A 55 20.65 7.56 6.76
N SER A 56 20.82 8.68 6.05
CA SER A 56 20.34 9.97 6.54
C SER A 56 18.82 10.00 6.64
N LEU A 57 18.29 10.82 7.55
CA LEU A 57 16.86 11.01 7.73
C LEU A 57 16.15 11.48 6.45
N VAL A 58 16.84 12.30 5.64
CA VAL A 58 16.36 12.74 4.32
C VAL A 58 16.19 11.55 3.37
N THR A 59 17.18 10.66 3.32
CA THR A 59 17.12 9.45 2.49
C THR A 59 15.97 8.55 2.93
N GLN A 60 15.77 8.36 4.24
CA GLN A 60 14.67 7.57 4.79
C GLN A 60 13.30 8.12 4.38
N MET A 61 13.12 9.44 4.43
CA MET A 61 11.89 10.06 3.95
C MET A 61 11.62 9.84 2.47
N ILE A 62 12.65 10.01 1.63
CA ILE A 62 12.53 9.81 0.18
C ILE A 62 12.11 8.36 -0.11
N LEU A 63 12.74 7.40 0.56
CA LEU A 63 12.38 5.99 0.45
C LEU A 63 10.94 5.74 0.90
N PHE A 64 10.52 6.30 2.04
CA PHE A 64 9.15 6.16 2.52
C PHE A 64 8.13 6.73 1.53
N ALA A 65 8.38 7.94 1.01
CA ALA A 65 7.52 8.58 0.02
C ALA A 65 7.44 7.76 -1.29
N ALA A 66 8.57 7.20 -1.74
CA ALA A 66 8.61 6.32 -2.90
C ALA A 66 7.79 5.04 -2.67
N TYR A 67 7.98 4.35 -1.55
CA TYR A 67 7.20 3.14 -1.22
C TYR A 67 5.70 3.42 -1.11
N LEU A 68 5.33 4.52 -0.47
CA LEU A 68 3.94 4.94 -0.35
C LEU A 68 3.33 5.20 -1.73
N SER A 69 4.04 5.93 -2.59
CA SER A 69 3.58 6.27 -3.94
C SER A 69 3.37 5.02 -4.81
N ILE A 70 4.32 4.09 -4.77
CA ILE A 70 4.21 2.79 -5.45
C ILE A 70 3.01 2.00 -4.90
N GLY A 71 2.84 1.95 -3.58
CA GLY A 71 1.72 1.27 -2.94
C GLY A 71 0.37 1.82 -3.37
N VAL A 72 0.22 3.15 -3.43
CA VAL A 72 -1.00 3.82 -3.91
C VAL A 72 -1.26 3.50 -5.38
N ALA A 73 -0.22 3.57 -6.23
CA ALA A 73 -0.36 3.26 -7.66
C ALA A 73 -0.83 1.82 -7.89
N ILE A 74 -0.21 0.84 -7.21
CA ILE A 74 -0.62 -0.57 -7.27
C ILE A 74 -2.06 -0.73 -6.79
N PHE A 75 -2.42 -0.13 -5.64
CA PHE A 75 -3.78 -0.21 -5.10
C PHE A 75 -4.83 0.31 -6.09
N LEU A 76 -4.60 1.49 -6.68
CA LEU A 76 -5.53 2.08 -7.66
C LEU A 76 -5.63 1.25 -8.94
N GLN A 77 -4.51 0.70 -9.41
CA GLN A 77 -4.49 -0.19 -10.57
C GLN A 77 -5.26 -1.49 -10.31
N LEU A 78 -5.15 -2.07 -9.11
CA LEU A 78 -5.89 -3.27 -8.73
C LEU A 78 -7.39 -2.99 -8.60
N LEU A 79 -7.74 -1.86 -7.99
CA LEU A 79 -9.13 -1.45 -7.87
C LEU A 79 -9.77 -1.21 -9.24
N SER A 80 -9.07 -0.53 -10.16
CA SER A 80 -9.58 -0.27 -11.52
C SER A 80 -9.75 -1.56 -12.31
N ARG A 81 -8.78 -2.48 -12.24
CA ARG A 81 -8.88 -3.81 -12.88
C ARG A 81 -10.04 -4.64 -12.34
N ASN A 82 -10.22 -4.70 -11.02
CA ASN A 82 -11.34 -5.46 -10.43
C ASN A 82 -12.70 -4.87 -10.80
N ARG A 83 -12.83 -3.54 -10.84
CA ARG A 83 -14.06 -2.88 -11.32
C ARG A 83 -14.32 -3.17 -12.80
N ALA A 84 -13.30 -3.07 -13.64
CA ALA A 84 -13.41 -3.36 -15.07
C ALA A 84 -13.83 -4.83 -15.31
N ALA A 85 -13.24 -5.77 -14.56
CA ALA A 85 -13.60 -7.19 -14.63
C ALA A 85 -15.06 -7.43 -14.21
N LEU A 86 -15.54 -6.78 -13.14
CA LEU A 86 -16.93 -6.87 -12.73
C LEU A 86 -17.88 -6.31 -13.79
N MET A 87 -17.55 -5.17 -14.41
CA MET A 87 -18.37 -4.59 -15.48
C MET A 87 -18.39 -5.48 -16.72
N ALA A 88 -17.28 -6.10 -17.09
CA ALA A 88 -17.20 -7.05 -18.19
C ALA A 88 -18.06 -8.31 -17.94
N LEU A 89 -18.09 -8.81 -16.69
CA LEU A 89 -18.98 -9.91 -16.27
C LEU A 89 -20.46 -9.52 -16.39
N LYS A 90 -20.83 -8.34 -15.88
CA LYS A 90 -22.21 -7.84 -15.95
C LYS A 90 -22.70 -7.66 -17.39
N ALA A 91 -21.83 -7.17 -18.28
CA ALA A 91 -22.13 -6.96 -19.69
C ALA A 91 -22.15 -8.27 -20.51
N ARG A 92 -21.94 -9.44 -19.90
CA ARG A 92 -21.78 -10.74 -20.57
C ARG A 92 -20.74 -10.74 -21.69
N ARG A 93 -19.75 -9.82 -21.64
CA ARG A 93 -18.71 -9.66 -22.68
C ARG A 93 -17.59 -10.70 -22.57
N ILE A 94 -17.60 -11.54 -21.54
CA ILE A 94 -16.54 -12.51 -21.29
C ILE A 94 -16.84 -13.80 -22.06
N ARG A 95 -15.99 -14.10 -23.05
CA ARG A 95 -16.03 -15.34 -23.85
C ARG A 95 -15.45 -16.57 -23.12
N THR A 96 -14.73 -16.38 -22.02
CA THR A 96 -14.12 -17.49 -21.25
C THR A 96 -15.14 -18.13 -20.31
N ARG A 97 -14.88 -19.37 -19.84
CA ARG A 97 -15.72 -20.11 -18.89
C ARG A 97 -16.08 -19.22 -17.69
N TYR A 98 -17.32 -18.73 -17.68
CA TYR A 98 -17.89 -18.06 -16.53
C TYR A 98 -18.07 -19.10 -15.42
N THR A 99 -17.40 -18.87 -14.29
CA THR A 99 -17.65 -19.64 -13.07
C THR A 99 -18.29 -18.71 -12.04
N VAL A 100 -19.29 -19.24 -11.34
CA VAL A 100 -19.94 -18.53 -10.23
C VAL A 100 -18.90 -18.13 -9.18
N SER A 101 -17.90 -18.98 -8.92
CA SER A 101 -16.75 -18.72 -8.03
C SER A 101 -16.03 -17.41 -8.37
N LYS A 102 -15.69 -17.20 -9.64
CA LYS A 102 -14.95 -16.00 -10.07
C LYS A 102 -15.73 -14.71 -9.84
N HIS A 103 -17.05 -14.73 -10.03
CA HIS A 103 -17.90 -13.58 -9.75
C HIS A 103 -17.95 -13.24 -8.26
N TYR A 104 -18.03 -14.24 -7.39
CA TYR A 104 -18.00 -14.05 -5.94
C TYR A 104 -16.64 -13.51 -5.48
N GLN A 105 -15.53 -14.07 -5.97
CA GLN A 105 -14.17 -13.60 -5.64
C GLN A 105 -13.95 -12.12 -6.02
N ILE A 106 -14.38 -11.70 -7.21
CA ILE A 106 -14.24 -10.29 -7.62
C ILE A 106 -15.09 -9.36 -6.73
N LYS A 107 -16.31 -9.78 -6.36
CA LYS A 107 -17.15 -9.02 -5.43
C LYS A 107 -16.52 -8.91 -4.04
N GLU A 108 -15.98 -10.01 -3.53
CA GLU A 108 -15.26 -10.05 -2.25
C GLU A 108 -14.05 -9.10 -2.29
N ASN A 109 -13.22 -9.17 -3.33
CA ASN A 109 -12.06 -8.30 -3.50
C ASN A 109 -12.46 -6.81 -3.51
N LEU A 110 -13.55 -6.44 -4.20
CA LEU A 110 -14.04 -5.06 -4.20
C LEU A 110 -14.53 -4.60 -2.83
N LEU A 111 -15.14 -5.50 -2.04
CA LEU A 111 -15.55 -5.22 -0.67
C LEU A 111 -14.34 -5.03 0.24
N VAL A 112 -13.32 -5.87 0.12
CA VAL A 112 -12.04 -5.73 0.82
C VAL A 112 -11.36 -4.40 0.46
N PHE A 113 -11.29 -4.03 -0.82
CA PHE A 113 -10.74 -2.72 -1.21
C PHE A 113 -11.55 -1.55 -0.67
N ALA A 114 -12.88 -1.67 -0.56
CA ALA A 114 -13.71 -0.65 0.04
C ALA A 114 -13.42 -0.48 1.53
N MET A 115 -13.21 -1.58 2.26
CA MET A 115 -12.78 -1.57 3.66
C MET A 115 -11.38 -0.98 3.82
N LEU A 116 -10.40 -1.45 3.04
CA LEU A 116 -9.04 -0.92 3.06
C LEU A 116 -9.01 0.58 2.79
N ARG A 117 -9.82 1.07 1.84
CA ARG A 117 -9.94 2.52 1.58
C ARG A 117 -10.48 3.29 2.78
N LYS A 118 -11.48 2.75 3.49
CA LYS A 118 -12.03 3.39 4.71
C LYS A 118 -11.00 3.50 5.83
N ILE A 119 -10.06 2.55 5.92
CA ILE A 119 -8.99 2.56 6.92
C ILE A 119 -7.81 3.43 6.46
N ALA A 120 -7.42 3.30 5.20
CA ALA A 120 -6.25 3.97 4.64
C ALA A 120 -6.46 5.47 4.47
N MET A 121 -7.68 5.93 4.16
CA MET A 121 -7.94 7.35 3.90
C MET A 121 -7.77 8.22 5.16
N PRO A 122 -8.34 7.89 6.34
CA PRO A 122 -8.05 8.62 7.57
C PRO A 122 -6.58 8.58 7.95
N ALA A 123 -5.94 7.41 7.81
CA ALA A 123 -4.51 7.26 8.11
C ALA A 123 -3.64 8.15 7.20
N ALA A 124 -3.96 8.23 5.90
CA ALA A 124 -3.26 9.10 4.97
C ALA A 124 -3.50 10.57 5.31
N ILE A 125 -4.74 10.97 5.61
CA ILE A 125 -5.06 12.36 6.01
C ILE A 125 -4.30 12.74 7.29
N GLY A 126 -4.23 11.84 8.28
CA GLY A 126 -3.48 12.07 9.52
C GLY A 126 -1.97 12.11 9.31
N ALA A 127 -1.43 11.39 8.32
CA ALA A 127 0.00 11.39 8.01
C ALA A 127 0.44 12.63 7.20
N VAL A 128 -0.44 13.31 6.46
CA VAL A 128 -0.04 14.46 5.63
C VAL A 128 0.58 15.61 6.46
N PRO A 129 -0.03 16.09 7.57
CA PRO A 129 0.53 17.18 8.37
C PRO A 129 1.97 16.95 8.85
N PRO A 130 2.32 15.82 9.51
CA PRO A 130 3.70 15.60 9.97
C PRO A 130 4.68 15.54 8.79
N PHE A 131 4.31 14.95 7.65
CA PHE A 131 5.15 14.98 6.46
C PHE A 131 5.40 16.40 5.93
N LEU A 132 4.36 17.25 5.94
CA LEU A 132 4.47 18.65 5.51
C LEU A 132 5.35 19.47 6.47
N PHE A 133 5.13 19.38 7.78
CA PHE A 133 5.91 20.11 8.77
C PHE A 133 7.38 19.69 8.75
N PHE A 134 7.64 18.40 8.63
CA PHE A 134 9.00 17.90 8.53
C PHE A 134 9.67 18.35 7.22
N SER A 135 8.95 18.34 6.10
CA SER A 135 9.49 18.84 4.82
C SER A 135 9.80 20.34 4.89
N LEU A 136 8.94 21.13 5.55
CA LEU A 136 9.17 22.56 5.80
C LEU A 136 10.42 22.77 6.67
N TYR A 137 10.60 21.98 7.72
CA TYR A 137 11.78 22.03 8.58
C TYR A 137 13.09 21.81 7.80
N LEU A 138 13.09 20.86 6.84
CA LEU A 138 14.24 20.58 6.00
C LEU A 138 14.49 21.65 4.94
N ALA A 139 13.43 22.20 4.35
CA ALA A 139 13.54 23.16 3.24
C ALA A 139 13.94 24.58 3.69
N VAL A 140 13.63 24.96 4.93
CA VAL A 140 13.91 26.32 5.43
C VAL A 140 15.37 26.43 5.92
N PRO A 141 16.19 27.30 5.31
CA PRO A 141 17.56 27.54 5.75
C PRO A 141 17.58 28.21 7.12
N SER A 142 18.50 27.78 7.97
CA SER A 142 18.58 28.17 9.39
C SER A 142 18.80 29.67 9.62
N GLU A 143 19.29 30.39 8.62
CA GLU A 143 19.70 31.80 8.73
C GLU A 143 18.54 32.78 8.48
N LEU A 144 17.49 32.37 7.78
CA LEU A 144 16.43 33.30 7.33
C LEU A 144 15.18 33.27 8.21
N CYS A 145 14.79 32.10 8.73
CA CYS A 145 13.51 31.94 9.44
C CYS A 145 13.55 30.88 10.56
N GLN A 146 14.24 31.18 11.67
CA GLN A 146 14.31 30.26 12.83
C GLN A 146 12.94 29.99 13.47
N ILE A 147 12.07 31.01 13.55
CA ILE A 147 10.72 30.88 14.14
C ILE A 147 9.89 29.85 13.38
N LEU A 148 9.92 29.89 12.04
CA LEU A 148 9.19 28.95 11.20
C LEU A 148 9.72 27.51 11.38
N LYS A 149 11.03 27.36 11.52
CA LYS A 149 11.69 26.07 11.72
C LYS A 149 11.33 25.46 13.08
N LEU A 150 11.40 26.24 14.15
CA LEU A 150 10.99 25.83 15.51
C LEU A 150 9.49 25.52 15.57
N GLY A 151 8.66 26.35 14.93
CA GLY A 151 7.22 26.11 14.81
C GLY A 151 6.90 24.82 14.07
N SER A 152 7.65 24.49 13.01
CA SER A 152 7.48 23.25 12.26
C SER A 152 7.82 22.02 13.11
N VAL A 153 8.87 22.08 13.94
CA VAL A 153 9.22 21.00 14.88
C VAL A 153 8.13 20.84 15.94
N ALA A 154 7.68 21.94 16.56
CA ALA A 154 6.63 21.88 17.57
C ALA A 154 5.30 21.33 17.02
N LEU A 155 4.94 21.69 15.78
CA LEU A 155 3.76 21.15 15.10
C LEU A 155 3.97 19.69 14.67
N PHE A 156 5.18 19.28 14.33
CA PHE A 156 5.49 17.89 14.07
C PHE A 156 5.31 17.02 15.33
N ASP A 157 5.81 17.49 16.48
CA ASP A 157 5.69 16.77 17.76
C ASP A 157 4.24 16.70 18.30
N LEU A 158 3.38 17.61 17.86
CA LEU A 158 1.96 17.64 18.25
C LEU A 158 1.13 16.56 17.53
N TYR A 159 1.59 16.08 16.37
CA TYR A 159 0.85 15.18 15.47
C TYR A 159 1.36 13.73 15.56
#